data_AF-A0A7L3MK64-F1
#
_entry.id   AF-A0A7L3MK64-F1
#
_cell.length_a   1.000
_cell.length_b   1.000
_cell.length_c   1.000
_cell.angle_alpha   90.00
_cell.angle_beta   90.00
_cell.angle_gamma   90.00
#
_symmetry.space_group_name_H-M   'P 1'
#
loop_
_entity.id
_entity.type
_entity.pdbx_description
1 polymer ?
#
loop_
_entity_poly.entity_id
_entity_poly.type
_entity_poly.pdbx_seq_one_letter_code
_entity_poly.pdbx_strand_id
1 'polypeptide(L)' 'DSITLSCHASGFAFRNYFIFWYRQAHGGHLEWISFISFPSGSIEDYGAAVKGRAKISRDNSRSEAY' A
#
# COMPACT_ATOMS: atom_id res chain seq x y z
N ASP A 1 -12.53 -15.04 -5.53
CA ASP A 1 -12.64 -14.16 -4.34
C ASP A 1 -11.39 -13.32 -4.15
N SER A 2 -11.57 -12.06 -3.75
CA SER A 2 -10.50 -11.12 -3.43
C SER A 2 -10.75 -10.48 -2.08
N ILE A 3 -9.68 -10.05 -1.41
CA ILE A 3 -9.74 -9.29 -0.16
C ILE A 3 -9.12 -7.93 -0.44
N THR A 4 -9.77 -6.88 0.08
CA THR A 4 -9.24 -5.51 0.03
C THR A 4 -8.84 -5.10 1.44
N LEU A 5 -7.60 -4.69 1.60
CA LEU A 5 -7.13 -4.05 2.83
C LEU A 5 -7.32 -2.55 2.68
N SER A 6 -7.53 -1.84 3.79
CA SER A 6 -7.56 -0.38 3.80
C SER A 6 -6.72 0.18 4.93
N CYS A 7 -6.11 1.32 4.69
CA CYS A 7 -5.37 2.10 5.68
C CYS A 7 -5.79 3.55 5.57
N HIS A 8 -6.11 4.20 6.69
CA HIS A 8 -6.52 5.59 6.76
C HIS A 8 -5.53 6.36 7.65
N ALA A 9 -4.97 7.45 7.14
CA ALA A 9 -4.07 8.31 7.92
C ALA A 9 -4.87 9.20 8.89
N SER A 10 -4.45 9.24 10.16
CA SER A 10 -4.97 10.19 11.14
C SER A 10 -3.91 11.22 11.51
N GLY A 11 -4.25 12.51 11.44
CA GLY A 11 -3.34 13.62 11.77
C GLY A 11 -2.40 14.07 10.63
N PHE A 12 -2.43 13.42 9.46
CA PHE A 12 -1.68 13.83 8.27
C PHE A 12 -2.38 13.36 7.00
N ALA A 13 -2.05 13.98 5.85
CA ALA A 13 -2.61 13.61 4.56
C ALA A 13 -1.64 12.73 3.77
N PHE A 14 -2.10 11.58 3.30
CA PHE A 14 -1.25 10.67 2.51
C PHE A 14 -0.66 11.33 1.28
N ARG A 15 -1.31 12.33 0.67
CA ARG A 15 -0.83 13.05 -0.52
C ARG A 15 0.64 13.45 -0.46
N ASN A 16 1.18 13.70 0.73
CA ASN A 16 2.56 14.14 0.92
C ASN A 16 3.54 13.00 1.26
N TYR A 17 3.09 11.75 1.25
CA TYR A 17 3.86 10.59 1.69
C TYR A 17 3.75 9.39 0.74
N PHE A 18 4.86 8.68 0.64
CA PHE A 18 4.91 7.34 0.09
C PHE A 18 4.13 6.37 0.96
N ILE A 19 3.53 5.36 0.35
CA ILE A 19 2.78 4.33 1.07
C ILE A 19 3.40 2.99 0.72
N PHE A 20 3.79 2.25 1.74
CA PHE A 20 4.37 0.92 1.63
C PHE A 20 3.49 -0.07 2.39
N TRP A 21 3.21 -1.22 1.76
CA TRP A 21 2.58 -2.34 2.43
C TRP A 21 3.61 -3.42 2.74
N TYR A 22 3.48 -3.97 3.93
CA TYR A 22 4.29 -5.09 4.39
C TYR A 22 3.37 -6.15 4.99
N ARG A 23 3.84 -7.40 5.03
CA ARG A 23 3.21 -8.47 5.80
C ARG A 23 4.25 -9.20 6.62
N GLN A 24 3.81 -9.84 7.69
CA GLN A 24 4.65 -10.69 8.51
C GLN A 24 3.83 -11.89 8.95
N ALA A 25 4.29 -13.10 8.61
CA ALA A 25 3.72 -14.32 9.17
C ALA A 25 4.11 -14.45 10.64
N HIS A 26 3.33 -15.21 11.42
CA HIS A 26 3.66 -15.46 12.82
C HIS A 26 5.07 -16.08 12.95
N GLY A 27 5.98 -15.40 13.67
CA GLY A 27 7.39 -15.81 13.82
C GLY A 27 8.28 -15.59 12.58
N GLY A 28 7.75 -15.02 11.49
CA GLY A 28 8.48 -14.75 10.25
C GLY A 28 9.18 -13.38 10.24
N HIS A 29 9.90 -13.10 9.16
CA HIS A 29 10.45 -11.77 8.88
C HIS A 29 9.41 -10.85 8.22
N LEU A 30 9.62 -9.55 8.33
CA LEU A 30 8.82 -8.57 7.61
C LEU A 30 9.10 -8.67 6.11
N GLU A 31 8.06 -8.91 5.32
CA GLU A 31 8.13 -9.01 3.86
C GLU A 31 7.47 -7.77 3.25
N TRP A 32 8.19 -7.11 2.33
CA TRP A 32 7.64 -6.00 1.56
C TRP A 32 6.69 -6.51 0.46
N ILE A 33 5.54 -5.84 0.30
CA ILE A 33 4.44 -6.28 -0.57
C ILE A 33 4.21 -5.32 -1.73
N SER A 34 4.12 -4.03 -1.46
CA SER A 34 3.89 -3.05 -2.52
C SER A 34 4.26 -1.64 -2.08
N PHE A 35 4.40 -0.78 -3.07
CA PHE A 35 4.72 0.64 -2.95
C PHE A 35 3.83 1.43 -3.90
N ILE A 36 3.37 2.61 -3.47
CA ILE A 36 2.74 3.60 -4.33
C ILE A 36 3.30 5.00 -4.03
N SER A 37 3.71 5.70 -5.10
CA SER A 37 4.40 6.98 -4.97
C SER A 37 3.49 8.11 -4.48
N PHE A 38 4.08 9.15 -3.89
CA PHE A 38 3.42 10.45 -3.76
C PHE A 38 3.77 11.33 -4.98
N PRO A 39 3.00 12.39 -5.28
CA PRO A 39 1.71 12.72 -4.66
C PRO A 39 0.54 11.98 -5.30
N SER A 40 0.65 11.60 -6.58
CA SER A 40 -0.45 11.06 -7.39
C SER A 40 -0.57 9.55 -7.36
N GLY A 41 0.46 8.81 -6.91
CA GLY A 41 0.50 7.36 -7.05
C GLY A 41 0.82 6.88 -8.45
N SER A 42 1.45 7.71 -9.29
CA SER A 42 1.76 7.36 -10.68
C SER A 42 2.83 6.28 -10.83
N ILE A 43 3.57 5.97 -9.76
CA ILE A 43 4.55 4.89 -9.74
C ILE A 43 4.10 3.88 -8.70
N GLU A 44 3.95 2.65 -9.15
CA GLU A 44 3.61 1.50 -8.32
C GLU A 44 4.71 0.45 -8.48
N ASP A 45 5.02 -0.24 -7.39
CA ASP A 45 5.85 -1.44 -7.47
C ASP A 45 5.30 -2.52 -6.53
N TYR A 46 5.58 -3.76 -6.89
CA TYR A 46 5.01 -4.94 -6.25
C TYR A 46 6.12 -5.94 -5.94
N GLY A 47 6.11 -6.44 -4.70
CA GLY A 47 6.92 -7.56 -4.28
C GLY A 47 6.62 -8.79 -5.13
N ALA A 48 7.65 -9.60 -5.37
CA ALA A 48 7.56 -10.79 -6.23
C ALA A 48 6.41 -11.73 -5.84
N ALA A 49 6.11 -11.82 -4.53
CA ALA A 49 5.02 -12.64 -4.04
C ALA A 49 3.64 -12.19 -4.58
N VAL A 50 3.39 -10.90 -4.78
CA VAL A 50 2.05 -10.40 -5.14
C VAL A 50 1.96 -9.80 -6.54
N LYS A 51 3.07 -9.74 -7.27
CA LYS A 51 3.14 -9.20 -8.63
C LYS A 51 2.17 -9.94 -9.56
N GLY A 52 1.31 -9.19 -10.24
CA GLY A 52 0.26 -9.72 -11.12
C GLY A 52 -0.96 -10.31 -10.40
N ARG A 53 -1.01 -10.25 -9.06
CA ARG A 53 -2.12 -10.78 -8.24
C ARG A 53 -2.79 -9.73 -7.37
N ALA A 54 -2.04 -8.70 -6.97
CA ALA A 54 -2.53 -7.57 -6.19
C ALA A 54 -2.60 -6.29 -7.03
N LYS A 55 -3.39 -5.33 -6.54
CA LYS A 55 -3.46 -3.97 -7.05
C LYS A 55 -3.42 -3.02 -5.86
N ILE A 56 -2.44 -2.12 -5.83
CA ILE A 56 -2.37 -1.03 -4.85
C ILE A 56 -3.10 0.19 -5.40
N SER A 57 -3.71 0.98 -4.54
CA SER A 57 -4.27 2.28 -4.90
C SER A 57 -4.30 3.24 -3.71
N ARG A 58 -4.60 4.50 -3.98
CA ARG A 58 -4.69 5.55 -2.96
C ARG A 58 -5.80 6.54 -3.30
N ASP A 59 -6.49 7.01 -2.26
CA ASP A 59 -7.41 8.15 -2.33
C ASP A 59 -6.87 9.27 -1.45
N ASN A 60 -6.28 10.27 -2.09
CA ASN A 60 -5.71 11.43 -1.40
C ASN A 60 -6.76 12.37 -0.81
N SER A 61 -7.99 12.37 -1.33
CA SER A 61 -9.06 13.23 -0.79
C SER A 61 -9.53 12.73 0.57
N ARG A 62 -9.46 11.40 0.77
CA ARG A 62 -9.82 10.71 2.01
C ARG A 62 -8.61 10.33 2.86
N SER A 63 -7.40 10.55 2.36
CA SER A 63 -6.16 10.05 2.98
C SER A 63 -6.23 8.54 3.28
N GLU A 64 -6.69 7.79 2.29
CA GLU A 64 -6.84 6.34 2.34
C GLU A 64 -5.94 5.63 1.32
N ALA A 65 -5.54 4.40 1.63
CA ALA A 65 -4.79 3.50 0.77
C ALA A 65 -5.45 2.11 0.76
N TYR A 66 -5.33 1.43 -0.38
CA TYR A 66 -5.88 0.09 -0.61
C TYR A 66 -4.87 -0.82 -1.30
#